data_AF-A0A2U1NYK4-F1
#
_entry.id   AF-A0A2U1NYK4-F1
#
_cell.length_a   1.000
_cell.length_b   1.000
_cell.length_c   1.000
_cell.angle_alpha   90.00
_cell.angle_beta   90.00
_cell.angle_gamma   90.00
#
_symmetry.space_group_name_H-M   'P 1'
#
loop_
_entity.id
_entity.type
_entity.pdbx_description
1 polymer ?
#
loop_
_entity_poly.entity_id
_entity_poly.type
_entity_poly.pdbx_seq_one_letter_code
_entity_poly.pdbx_strand_id
1 'polypeptide(L)'
;MVSTPNFDELKGICGSNESKEYFKFLFVQEEAENEGFIRKVIELCDGMHGKIAKFGAMLEEGQRFSHFDVAHWDGMECLVQAQARNGVILQAFLRLLDVLREAREEKRKHVLVMEVHE
;
A
#
# COMPACT_ATOMS: atom_id res chain seq x y z
N MET A 1 -33.12 -21.52 -15.64
CA MET A 1 -32.24 -21.35 -14.46
C MET A 1 -31.55 -20.01 -14.60
N VAL A 2 -31.40 -19.25 -13.51
CA VAL A 2 -30.63 -18.00 -13.51
C VAL A 2 -29.14 -18.35 -13.58
N SER A 3 -28.39 -17.68 -14.46
CA SER A 3 -26.94 -17.89 -14.59
C SER A 3 -26.20 -17.18 -13.46
N THR A 4 -25.31 -17.88 -12.75
CA THR A 4 -24.54 -17.35 -11.60
C THR A 4 -23.03 -17.61 -11.74
N PRO A 5 -22.38 -17.19 -12.84
CA PRO A 5 -21.03 -17.62 -13.20
C PRO A 5 -19.98 -17.34 -12.11
N ASN A 6 -20.02 -16.16 -11.48
CA ASN A 6 -19.06 -15.80 -10.43
C ASN A 6 -19.21 -16.67 -9.17
N PHE A 7 -20.46 -17.03 -8.82
CA PHE A 7 -20.70 -17.94 -7.70
C PHE A 7 -20.34 -19.37 -8.07
N ASP A 8 -20.55 -19.79 -9.32
CA ASP A 8 -20.18 -21.12 -9.78
C ASP A 8 -18.66 -21.30 -9.82
N GLU A 9 -17.92 -20.27 -10.23
CA GLU A 9 -16.46 -20.20 -10.11
C GLU A 9 -16.03 -20.24 -8.64
N LEU A 10 -16.62 -19.41 -7.78
CA LEU A 10 -16.28 -19.36 -6.35
C LEU A 10 -16.52 -20.70 -5.65
N LYS A 11 -17.64 -21.37 -5.94
CA LYS A 11 -17.93 -22.74 -5.48
C LYS A 11 -16.88 -23.73 -6.00
N GLY A 12 -16.47 -23.60 -7.26
CA GLY A 12 -15.44 -24.42 -7.88
C GLY A 12 -14.07 -24.27 -7.21
N ILE A 13 -13.65 -23.03 -6.92
CA ILE A 13 -12.38 -22.73 -6.24
C ILE A 13 -12.43 -23.17 -4.78
N CYS A 14 -13.53 -22.88 -4.07
CA CYS A 14 -13.72 -23.27 -2.68
C CYS A 14 -13.88 -24.79 -2.52
N GLY A 15 -14.35 -25.49 -3.56
CA GLY A 15 -14.71 -26.91 -3.50
C GLY A 15 -16.03 -27.21 -2.79
N SER A 16 -16.88 -26.19 -2.57
CA SER A 16 -18.15 -26.32 -1.85
C SER A 16 -19.30 -25.59 -2.53
N ASN A 17 -20.47 -26.21 -2.49
CA ASN A 17 -21.73 -25.58 -2.90
C ASN A 17 -22.44 -24.86 -1.75
N GLU A 18 -21.94 -25.00 -0.51
CA GLU A 18 -22.51 -24.38 0.67
C GLU A 18 -22.16 -22.89 0.71
N SER A 19 -23.19 -22.05 0.86
CA SER A 19 -23.04 -20.60 0.84
C SER A 19 -22.08 -20.07 1.87
N LYS A 20 -22.18 -20.61 3.08
CA LYS A 20 -21.28 -20.26 4.19
C LYS A 20 -19.81 -20.52 3.83
N GLU A 21 -19.51 -21.70 3.28
CA GLU A 21 -18.13 -22.11 3.02
C GLU A 21 -17.50 -21.27 1.91
N TYR A 22 -18.20 -21.05 0.80
CA TYR A 22 -17.63 -20.28 -0.31
C TYR A 22 -17.53 -18.78 0.00
N PHE A 23 -18.41 -18.21 0.84
CA PHE A 23 -18.25 -16.83 1.33
C PHE A 23 -17.15 -16.72 2.38
N LYS A 24 -17.02 -17.68 3.30
CA LYS A 24 -15.89 -17.72 4.24
C LYS A 24 -14.56 -17.75 3.49
N PHE A 25 -14.46 -18.61 2.47
CA PHE A 25 -13.29 -18.68 1.60
C PHE A 25 -12.97 -17.31 0.97
N LEU A 26 -13.96 -16.65 0.36
CA LEU A 26 -13.79 -15.33 -0.25
C LEU A 26 -13.27 -14.29 0.75
N PHE A 27 -13.90 -14.17 1.93
CA PHE A 27 -13.54 -13.13 2.88
C PHE A 27 -12.18 -13.38 3.57
N VAL A 28 -11.80 -14.64 3.77
CA VAL A 28 -10.44 -14.98 4.25
C VAL A 28 -9.38 -14.57 3.23
N GLN A 29 -9.62 -14.81 1.93
CA GLN A 29 -8.70 -14.34 0.88
C GLN A 29 -8.61 -12.82 0.86
N GLU A 30 -9.75 -12.13 0.89
CA GLU A 30 -9.82 -10.66 0.91
C GLU A 30 -9.08 -10.05 2.11
N GLU A 31 -9.16 -10.66 3.30
CA GLU A 31 -8.39 -10.26 4.47
C GLU A 31 -6.89 -10.45 4.25
N ALA A 32 -6.48 -11.63 3.77
CA ALA A 32 -5.08 -11.96 3.53
C ALA A 32 -4.44 -11.07 2.45
N GLU A 33 -5.17 -10.76 1.39
CA GLU A 33 -4.75 -9.82 0.35
C GLU A 33 -4.55 -8.42 0.90
N ASN A 34 -5.46 -7.93 1.74
CA ASN A 34 -5.33 -6.62 2.38
C ASN A 34 -4.10 -6.55 3.30
N GLU A 35 -3.83 -7.58 4.09
CA GLU A 35 -2.58 -7.68 4.89
C GLU A 35 -1.33 -7.74 4.00
N GLY A 36 -1.44 -8.36 2.82
CA GLY A 36 -0.41 -8.31 1.78
C GLY A 36 -0.15 -6.89 1.27
N PHE A 37 -1.21 -6.12 0.99
CA PHE A 37 -1.10 -4.73 0.56
C PHE A 37 -0.52 -3.83 1.65
N ILE A 38 -0.95 -3.98 2.91
CA ILE A 38 -0.41 -3.24 4.06
C ILE A 38 1.11 -3.41 4.13
N ARG A 39 1.61 -4.65 4.07
CA ARG A 39 3.06 -4.92 4.12
C ARG A 39 3.81 -4.24 2.98
N LYS A 40 3.32 -4.37 1.74
CA LYS A 40 3.94 -3.73 0.57
C LYS A 40 3.97 -2.20 0.69
N VAL A 41 2.90 -1.58 1.17
CA VAL A 41 2.84 -0.13 1.35
C VAL A 41 3.79 0.33 2.45
N ILE A 42 3.94 -0.43 3.54
CA ILE A 42 4.95 -0.16 4.57
C ILE A 42 6.37 -0.18 3.97
N GLU A 43 6.70 -1.21 3.18
CA GLU A 43 8.01 -1.29 2.51
C GLU A 43 8.26 -0.09 1.58
N LEU A 44 7.23 0.36 0.86
CA LEU A 44 7.31 1.57 0.02
C LEU A 44 7.53 2.83 0.86
N CYS A 45 6.84 2.98 1.99
CA CYS A 45 7.05 4.09 2.93
C CYS A 45 8.48 4.12 3.46
N ASP A 46 9.03 2.97 3.86
CA ASP A 46 10.40 2.86 4.37
C ASP A 46 11.43 3.21 3.31
N GLY A 47 11.24 2.73 2.07
CA GLY A 47 12.08 3.10 0.93
C GLY A 47 12.03 4.61 0.64
N MET A 48 10.85 5.22 0.75
CA MET A 48 10.68 6.66 0.57
C MET A 48 11.33 7.47 1.69
N HIS A 49 11.22 7.04 2.95
CA HIS A 49 11.93 7.66 4.07
C HIS A 49 13.45 7.65 3.84
N GLY A 50 14.01 6.50 3.43
CA GLY A 50 15.43 6.39 3.12
C GLY A 50 15.87 7.31 1.98
N LYS A 51 15.07 7.38 0.90
CA LYS A 51 15.34 8.28 -0.23
C LYS A 51 15.31 9.76 0.18
N ILE A 52 14.29 10.15 0.95
CA ILE A 52 14.13 11.51 1.47
C ILE A 52 15.31 11.88 2.38
N ALA A 53 15.71 10.99 3.28
CA ALA A 53 16.86 11.22 4.16
C ALA A 53 18.16 11.43 3.36
N LYS A 54 18.40 10.59 2.34
CA LYS A 54 19.57 10.72 1.47
C LYS A 54 19.59 12.05 0.71
N PHE A 55 18.45 12.46 0.15
CA PHE A 55 18.34 13.72 -0.57
C PHE A 55 18.51 14.92 0.37
N GLY A 56 17.99 14.83 1.60
CA GLY A 56 18.24 15.82 2.65
C GLY A 56 19.73 15.98 2.95
N ALA A 57 20.45 14.87 3.16
CA ALA A 57 21.89 14.90 3.38
C ALA A 57 22.66 15.50 2.19
N MET A 58 22.29 15.16 0.96
CA MET A 58 22.91 15.74 -0.24
C MET A 58 22.67 17.25 -0.35
N LEU A 59 21.48 17.74 0.03
CA LEU A 59 21.19 19.18 0.07
C LEU A 59 22.03 19.90 1.12
N GLU A 60 22.18 19.32 2.32
CA GLU A 60 23.03 19.85 3.38
C GLU A 60 24.52 19.89 2.95
N GLU A 61 25.02 18.82 2.33
CA GLU A 61 26.37 18.77 1.80
C GLU A 61 26.57 19.84 0.71
N GLY A 62 25.67 19.93 -0.26
CA GLY A 62 25.75 20.88 -1.37
C GLY A 62 25.80 22.35 -0.92
N GLN A 63 25.13 22.69 0.18
CA GLN A 63 25.16 24.06 0.73
C GLN A 63 26.51 24.46 1.37
N ARG A 64 27.38 23.49 1.70
CA ARG A 64 28.63 23.76 2.44
C ARG A 64 29.80 24.17 1.54
N PHE A 65 29.64 24.06 0.23
CA PHE A 65 30.71 24.37 -0.73
C PHE A 65 30.63 25.83 -1.17
N SER A 66 31.79 26.45 -1.38
CA SER A 66 31.89 27.87 -1.74
C SER A 66 32.08 28.14 -3.24
N HIS A 67 32.44 27.13 -4.04
CA HIS A 67 32.82 27.30 -5.44
C HIS A 67 32.22 26.22 -6.33
N PHE A 68 31.16 26.58 -7.04
CA PHE A 68 30.47 25.71 -7.99
C PHE A 68 30.14 26.46 -9.28
N ASP A 69 30.05 25.70 -10.37
CA ASP A 69 29.55 26.19 -11.65
C ASP A 69 28.02 26.27 -11.67
N VAL A 70 27.47 26.86 -12.75
CA VAL A 70 26.01 27.02 -12.92
C VAL A 70 25.30 25.66 -12.92
N ALA A 71 25.89 24.64 -13.55
CA ALA A 71 25.30 23.32 -13.65
C ALA A 71 25.09 22.66 -12.28
N HIS A 72 26.00 22.87 -11.34
CA HIS A 72 25.82 22.40 -9.97
C HIS A 72 24.60 23.05 -9.29
N TRP A 73 24.43 24.37 -9.42
CA TRP A 73 23.29 25.07 -8.82
C TRP A 73 21.96 24.65 -9.44
N ASP A 74 21.91 24.46 -10.76
CA ASP A 74 20.75 23.89 -11.44
C ASP A 74 20.43 22.48 -10.93
N GLY A 75 21.47 21.66 -10.68
CA GLY A 75 21.34 20.34 -10.05
C GLY A 75 20.77 20.40 -8.64
N MET A 76 21.21 21.38 -7.83
CA MET A 76 20.70 21.59 -6.47
C MET A 76 19.22 22.01 -6.47
N GLU A 77 18.81 22.88 -7.40
CA GLU A 77 17.40 23.25 -7.55
C GLU A 77 16.55 22.04 -7.94
N CYS A 78 17.01 21.24 -8.91
CA CYS A 78 16.37 19.98 -9.27
C CYS A 78 16.23 19.03 -8.06
N LEU A 79 17.25 18.96 -7.22
CA LEU A 79 17.25 18.12 -6.01
C LEU A 79 16.20 18.59 -4.99
N VAL A 80 16.06 19.91 -4.78
CA VAL A 80 15.00 20.49 -3.92
C VAL A 80 13.61 20.14 -4.46
N GLN A 81 13.38 20.32 -5.76
CA GLN A 81 12.10 19.99 -6.39
C GLN A 81 11.77 18.49 -6.27
N ALA A 82 12.77 17.64 -6.51
CA ALA A 82 12.62 16.20 -6.36
C ALA A 82 12.36 15.79 -4.90
N GLN A 83 13.00 16.45 -3.94
CA GLN A 83 12.79 16.22 -2.51
C GLN A 83 11.35 16.58 -2.10
N ALA A 84 10.85 17.74 -2.52
CA ALA A 84 9.47 18.15 -2.28
C ALA A 84 8.48 17.14 -2.88
N ARG A 85 8.72 16.68 -4.11
CA ARG A 85 7.88 15.67 -4.76
C ARG A 85 7.93 14.32 -4.04
N ASN A 86 9.10 13.88 -3.57
CA ASN A 86 9.23 12.66 -2.77
C ASN A 86 8.39 12.75 -1.49
N GLY A 87 8.37 13.91 -0.81
CA GLY A 87 7.52 14.14 0.36
C GLY A 87 6.03 13.98 0.05
N VAL A 88 5.57 14.51 -1.09
CA VAL A 88 4.17 14.34 -1.54
C VAL A 88 3.84 12.87 -1.81
N ILE A 89 4.75 12.13 -2.45
CA ILE A 89 4.56 10.70 -2.72
C ILE A 89 4.46 9.91 -1.41
N LEU A 90 5.35 10.17 -0.45
CA LEU A 90 5.30 9.54 0.87
C LEU A 90 3.96 9.81 1.58
N GLN A 91 3.48 11.04 1.56
CA GLN A 91 2.17 11.39 2.13
C GLN A 91 1.01 10.63 1.46
N ALA A 92 1.08 10.39 0.16
CA ALA A 92 0.09 9.56 -0.53
C ALA A 92 0.13 8.10 -0.07
N PHE A 93 1.31 7.51 0.13
CA PHE A 93 1.45 6.16 0.66
C PHE A 93 0.96 6.04 2.11
N LEU A 94 1.22 7.04 2.96
CA LEU A 94 0.71 7.07 4.32
C LEU A 94 -0.83 7.11 4.34
N ARG A 95 -1.45 7.94 3.51
CA ARG A 95 -2.92 7.96 3.37
C ARG A 95 -3.48 6.63 2.87
N LEU A 96 -2.82 6.00 1.90
CA LEU A 96 -3.23 4.67 1.43
C LEU A 96 -3.11 3.63 2.55
N LEU A 97 -2.06 3.70 3.37
CA LEU A 97 -1.86 2.81 4.50
C LEU A 97 -2.98 2.96 5.55
N ASP A 98 -3.45 4.19 5.79
CA ASP A 98 -4.57 4.44 6.70
C ASP A 98 -5.86 3.81 6.16
N VAL A 99 -6.16 3.98 4.88
CA VAL A 99 -7.31 3.32 4.22
C VAL A 99 -7.24 1.80 4.33
N LEU A 100 -6.06 1.21 4.09
CA LEU A 100 -5.86 -0.24 4.20
C LEU A 100 -6.03 -0.75 5.63
N ARG A 101 -5.63 0.04 6.64
CA ARG A 101 -5.82 -0.29 8.06
C ARG A 101 -7.29 -0.22 8.47
N GLU A 102 -8.05 0.74 7.98
CA GLU A 102 -9.49 0.81 8.17
C GLU A 102 -10.19 -0.41 7.53
N ALA A 103 -9.81 -0.73 6.28
CA ALA A 103 -10.31 -1.89 5.55
C ALA A 103 -9.99 -3.21 6.25
N ARG A 104 -8.85 -3.30 6.98
CA ARG A 104 -8.50 -4.50 7.76
C ARG A 104 -9.55 -4.80 8.82
N GLU A 105 -9.99 -3.79 9.56
CA GLU A 105 -11.00 -4.00 10.61
C GLU A 105 -12.36 -4.37 10.02
N GLU A 106 -12.71 -3.84 8.85
CA GLU A 106 -13.89 -4.28 8.09
C GLU A 106 -13.78 -5.75 7.65
N LYS A 107 -12.66 -6.12 7.00
CA LYS A 107 -12.43 -7.48 6.49
C LYS A 107 -12.42 -8.52 7.61
N ARG A 108 -11.81 -8.23 8.75
CA ARG A 108 -11.89 -9.06 9.97
C ARG A 108 -13.32 -9.32 10.41
N LYS A 109 -14.17 -8.28 10.39
CA LYS A 109 -15.59 -8.45 10.73
C LYS A 109 -16.29 -9.36 9.73
N HIS A 110 -15.99 -9.25 8.43
CA HIS A 110 -16.60 -10.14 7.42
C HIS A 110 -16.25 -11.61 7.66
N VAL A 111 -14.99 -11.91 8.01
CA VAL A 111 -14.57 -13.27 8.38
C VAL A 111 -15.31 -13.75 9.63
N LEU A 112 -15.32 -12.95 10.70
CA LEU A 112 -16.01 -13.30 11.95
C LEU A 112 -17.51 -13.56 11.76
N VAL A 113 -18.19 -12.77 10.92
CA VAL A 113 -19.61 -12.99 10.60
C VAL A 113 -19.80 -14.37 9.95
N MET A 114 -18.90 -14.82 9.08
CA MET A 114 -18.99 -16.17 8.50
C MET A 114 -18.70 -17.29 9.50
N GLU A 115 -17.95 -17.01 10.57
CA GLU A 115 -17.65 -17.96 11.65
C GLU A 115 -18.81 -18.13 12.64
N VAL A 116 -19.55 -17.06 12.94
CA VAL A 116 -20.68 -17.11 13.89
C VAL A 116 -21.85 -17.98 13.39
N HIS A 117 -21.94 -18.26 12.10
CA HIS A 117 -22.97 -19.14 11.53
C HIS A 117 -22.64 -20.65 11.69
N GLU A 118 -21.87 -21.03 12.72
CA GLU A 118 -21.58 -22.42 13.12
C GLU A 118 -22.82 -23.22 13.55
#